data_AF-A0A2N2W7H1-F1
#
_entry.id   AF-A0A2N2W7H1-F1
#
_cell.length_a   1.000
_cell.length_b   1.000
_cell.length_c   1.000
_cell.angle_alpha   90.00
_cell.angle_beta   90.00
_cell.angle_gamma   90.00
#
_symmetry.space_group_name_H-M   'P 1'
#
loop_
_entity.id
_entity.type
_entity.pdbx_description
1 polymer ?
#
loop_
_entity_poly.entity_id
_entity_poly.type
_entity_poly.pdbx_seq_one_letter_code
_entity_poly.pdbx_strand_id
1 'polypeptide(L)'
;MKTFLKILDIVRITIVSISIYFGYSIGFTNGYDPIAQLHFMIPLIIFAIAGISGLEGLLFAKKSAELKGFEVGSNYQRQSAIALLSYAVVAVVVYFLNWGIKAELTILFTFIFFFIFSGLNHAIDAFKRNNYKWQNINRPIITLMLIIALIYPVFMALKTL
;
A
#
# COMPACT_ATOMS: atom_id res chain seq x y z
N MET A 1 7.51 -22.22 -1.23
CA MET A 1 7.49 -20.95 -0.46
C MET A 1 7.95 -19.73 -1.27
N LYS A 2 9.17 -19.71 -1.84
CA LYS A 2 9.67 -18.55 -2.62
C LYS A 2 8.75 -18.19 -3.81
N THR A 3 8.25 -19.18 -4.53
CA THR A 3 7.30 -19.01 -5.64
C THR A 3 5.97 -18.41 -5.18
N PHE A 4 5.44 -18.87 -4.05
CA PHE A 4 4.21 -18.35 -3.47
C PHE A 4 4.32 -16.86 -3.12
N LEU A 5 5.42 -16.43 -2.49
CA LEU A 5 5.66 -15.03 -2.18
C LEU A 5 5.76 -14.15 -3.44
N LYS A 6 6.38 -14.67 -4.51
CA LYS A 6 6.37 -13.98 -5.82
C LYS A 6 4.97 -13.86 -6.41
N ILE A 7 4.13 -14.89 -6.27
CA ILE A 7 2.72 -14.84 -6.70
C ILE A 7 1.97 -13.76 -5.90
N LEU A 8 2.20 -13.66 -4.59
CA LEU A 8 1.61 -12.58 -3.79
C LEU A 8 2.04 -11.20 -4.29
N ASP A 9 3.31 -11.01 -4.65
CA ASP A 9 3.77 -9.75 -5.24
C ASP A 9 3.05 -9.43 -6.57
N ILE A 10 2.86 -10.43 -7.44
CA ILE A 10 2.10 -10.26 -8.69
C ILE A 10 0.65 -9.89 -8.37
N VAL A 11 0.00 -10.61 -7.47
CA VAL A 11 -1.40 -10.36 -7.06
C VAL A 11 -1.56 -8.93 -6.52
N ARG A 12 -0.63 -8.46 -5.68
CA ARG A 12 -0.64 -7.06 -5.19
C ARG A 12 -0.63 -6.06 -6.34
N ILE A 13 0.31 -6.22 -7.26
CA ILE A 13 0.47 -5.32 -8.41
C ILE A 13 -0.79 -5.38 -9.28
N THR A 14 -1.31 -6.57 -9.56
CA THR A 14 -2.52 -6.73 -10.37
C THR A 14 -3.72 -6.04 -9.73
N ILE A 15 -3.97 -6.24 -8.43
CA ILE A 15 -5.10 -5.59 -7.75
C ILE A 15 -4.94 -4.07 -7.74
N VAL A 16 -3.74 -3.55 -7.49
CA VAL A 16 -3.47 -2.10 -7.53
C VAL A 16 -3.68 -1.55 -8.94
N SER A 17 -3.19 -2.22 -9.98
CA SER A 17 -3.39 -1.80 -11.37
C SER A 17 -4.87 -1.82 -11.78
N ILE A 18 -5.62 -2.86 -11.39
CA ILE A 18 -7.07 -2.95 -11.60
C ILE A 18 -7.77 -1.81 -10.87
N SER A 19 -7.41 -1.56 -9.61
CA SER A 19 -7.99 -0.49 -8.80
C SER A 19 -7.77 0.88 -9.42
N ILE A 20 -6.55 1.17 -9.90
CA ILE A 20 -6.23 2.42 -10.60
C ILE A 20 -7.04 2.52 -11.89
N TYR A 21 -7.02 1.50 -12.75
CA TYR A 21 -7.73 1.53 -14.03
C TYR A 21 -9.24 1.80 -13.83
N PHE A 22 -9.91 0.98 -13.03
CA PHE A 22 -11.34 1.15 -12.80
C PHE A 22 -11.67 2.40 -11.98
N GLY A 23 -10.82 2.80 -11.04
CA GLY A 23 -11.00 4.05 -10.30
C GLY A 23 -11.00 5.27 -11.22
N TYR A 24 -10.07 5.34 -12.17
CA TYR A 24 -10.05 6.38 -13.18
C TYR A 24 -11.24 6.26 -14.15
N SER A 25 -11.65 5.06 -14.55
CA SER A 25 -12.87 4.89 -15.36
C SER A 25 -14.12 5.41 -14.64
N ILE A 26 -14.29 5.07 -13.36
CA ILE A 26 -15.39 5.55 -12.51
C ILE A 26 -15.34 7.07 -12.39
N GLY A 27 -14.18 7.62 -12.03
CA GLY A 27 -14.01 9.06 -11.80
C GLY A 27 -14.32 9.92 -13.01
N PHE A 28 -14.16 9.41 -14.23
CA PHE A 28 -14.34 10.17 -15.47
C PHE A 28 -15.60 9.77 -16.26
N THR A 29 -16.50 8.95 -15.70
CA THR A 29 -17.67 8.43 -16.45
C THR A 29 -18.64 9.54 -16.88
N ASN A 30 -18.97 10.50 -16.02
CA ASN A 30 -19.96 11.57 -16.28
C ASN A 30 -19.48 12.91 -15.73
N GLY A 31 -18.43 13.46 -16.34
CA GLY A 31 -17.65 14.52 -15.70
C GLY A 31 -16.71 13.93 -14.66
N TYR A 32 -15.98 14.80 -13.96
CA TYR A 32 -14.96 14.34 -13.02
C TYR A 32 -15.48 14.28 -11.58
N ASP A 33 -15.62 13.06 -11.06
CA ASP A 33 -15.99 12.76 -9.67
C ASP A 33 -14.79 12.15 -8.91
N PRO A 34 -13.98 12.99 -8.22
CA PRO A 34 -12.84 12.51 -7.46
C PRO A 34 -13.24 11.72 -6.21
N ILE A 35 -14.47 11.92 -5.69
CA ILE A 35 -14.95 11.25 -4.48
C ILE A 35 -15.28 9.80 -4.81
N ALA A 36 -16.07 9.55 -5.85
CA ALA A 36 -16.38 8.19 -6.30
C ALA A 36 -15.13 7.42 -6.72
N GLN A 37 -14.18 8.09 -7.39
CA GLN A 37 -12.89 7.51 -7.74
C GLN A 37 -12.13 7.03 -6.50
N LEU A 38 -11.95 7.90 -5.49
CA LEU A 38 -11.17 7.56 -4.29
C LEU A 38 -11.90 6.55 -3.40
N HIS A 39 -13.21 6.68 -3.25
CA HIS A 39 -14.05 5.75 -2.49
C HIS A 39 -13.89 4.31 -3.01
N PHE A 40 -13.73 4.14 -4.33
CA PHE A 40 -13.40 2.86 -4.94
C PHE A 40 -11.93 2.45 -4.76
N MET A 41 -11.00 3.38 -5.00
CA MET A 41 -9.56 3.06 -5.06
C MET A 41 -8.94 2.76 -3.69
N ILE A 42 -9.24 3.58 -2.68
CA ILE A 42 -8.60 3.55 -1.36
C ILE A 42 -8.67 2.17 -0.70
N PRO A 43 -9.86 1.55 -0.50
CA PRO A 43 -9.94 0.27 0.18
C PRO A 43 -9.21 -0.85 -0.57
N LEU A 44 -9.29 -0.88 -1.90
CA LEU A 44 -8.63 -1.90 -2.73
C LEU A 44 -7.11 -1.77 -2.71
N ILE A 45 -6.58 -0.56 -2.84
CA ILE A 45 -5.13 -0.29 -2.79
C ILE A 45 -4.58 -0.67 -1.42
N ILE A 46 -5.20 -0.20 -0.34
CA ILE A 46 -4.71 -0.46 1.02
C ILE A 46 -4.84 -1.95 1.34
N PHE A 47 -5.95 -2.60 0.97
CA PHE A 47 -6.11 -4.04 1.19
C PHE A 47 -5.06 -4.85 0.44
N ALA A 48 -4.85 -4.58 -0.84
CA ALA A 48 -3.87 -5.28 -1.67
C ALA A 48 -2.47 -5.12 -1.08
N ILE A 49 -2.05 -3.89 -0.82
CA ILE A 49 -0.68 -3.61 -0.40
C ILE A 49 -0.50 -3.98 1.08
N ALA A 50 -1.25 -3.34 1.97
CA ALA A 50 -1.06 -3.45 3.41
C ALA A 50 -1.61 -4.77 3.96
N GLY A 51 -2.80 -5.19 3.52
CA GLY A 51 -3.42 -6.44 3.98
C GLY A 51 -2.59 -7.67 3.62
N ILE A 52 -2.26 -7.84 2.34
CA ILE A 52 -1.44 -8.98 1.89
C ILE A 52 -0.02 -8.90 2.47
N SER A 53 0.57 -7.71 2.62
CA SER A 53 1.92 -7.58 3.24
C SER A 53 1.91 -7.87 4.74
N GLY A 54 0.86 -7.46 5.47
CA GLY A 54 0.69 -7.75 6.89
C GLY A 54 0.52 -9.23 7.14
N LEU A 55 -0.36 -9.90 6.37
CA LEU A 55 -0.53 -11.36 6.44
C LEU A 55 0.76 -12.09 6.10
N GLU A 56 1.47 -11.67 5.04
CA GLU A 56 2.77 -12.25 4.71
C GLU A 56 3.78 -12.10 5.87
N GLY A 57 3.85 -10.92 6.47
CA GLY A 57 4.76 -10.61 7.57
C GLY A 57 4.49 -11.41 8.84
N LEU A 58 3.24 -11.83 9.07
CA LEU A 58 2.84 -12.64 10.21
C LEU A 58 2.99 -14.14 9.94
N LEU A 59 2.49 -14.63 8.80
CA LEU A 59 2.43 -16.06 8.48
C LEU A 59 3.74 -16.60 7.92
N PHE A 60 4.51 -15.75 7.23
CA PHE A 60 5.75 -16.14 6.53
C PHE A 60 6.94 -15.26 6.94
N ALA A 61 6.94 -14.79 8.19
CA ALA A 61 7.91 -13.83 8.75
C ALA A 61 9.36 -14.14 8.36
N LYS A 62 9.84 -15.36 8.64
CA LYS A 62 11.21 -15.78 8.33
C LYS A 62 11.56 -15.60 6.86
N LYS A 63 10.72 -16.11 5.96
CA LYS A 63 10.99 -16.06 4.53
C LYS A 63 10.90 -14.64 3.96
N SER A 64 9.95 -13.84 4.47
CA SER A 64 9.80 -12.44 4.08
C SER A 64 11.01 -11.59 4.49
N ALA A 65 11.53 -11.78 5.71
CA ALA A 65 12.73 -11.10 6.20
C ALA A 65 13.97 -11.52 5.40
N GLU A 66 14.15 -12.82 5.15
CA GLU A 66 15.25 -13.34 4.31
C GLU A 66 15.24 -12.71 2.91
N LEU A 67 14.06 -12.55 2.28
CA LEU A 67 13.95 -11.93 0.95
C LEU A 67 14.34 -10.44 0.96
N LYS A 68 14.10 -9.75 2.07
CA LYS A 68 14.46 -8.33 2.25
C LYS A 68 15.88 -8.14 2.79
N GLY A 69 16.50 -9.21 3.28
CA GLY A 69 17.82 -9.14 3.93
C GLY A 69 17.75 -8.49 5.31
N PHE A 70 16.59 -8.56 5.97
CA PHE A 70 16.38 -8.04 7.31
C PHE A 70 16.46 -9.15 8.36
N GLU A 71 16.56 -8.73 9.62
CA GLU A 71 16.51 -9.61 10.78
C GLU A 71 15.21 -10.44 10.81
N VAL A 72 15.35 -11.70 11.21
CA VAL A 72 14.24 -12.67 11.29
C VAL A 72 13.69 -12.72 12.71
N GLY A 73 12.38 -12.59 12.86
CA GLY A 73 11.68 -12.86 14.12
C GLY A 73 11.77 -11.73 15.15
N SER A 74 12.18 -10.52 14.75
CA SER A 74 12.25 -9.38 15.67
C SER A 74 10.87 -8.85 16.05
N ASN A 75 10.76 -8.26 17.23
CA ASN A 75 9.52 -7.60 17.68
C ASN A 75 9.08 -6.51 16.69
N TYR A 76 10.05 -5.78 16.13
CA TYR A 76 9.81 -4.77 15.10
C TYR A 76 9.16 -5.37 13.85
N GLN A 77 9.64 -6.52 13.38
CA GLN A 77 9.05 -7.20 12.23
C GLN A 77 7.57 -7.51 12.46
N ARG A 78 7.23 -8.08 13.62
CA ARG A 78 5.85 -8.43 13.97
C ARG A 78 4.98 -7.18 14.11
N GLN A 79 5.48 -6.15 14.78
CA GLN A 79 4.78 -4.88 14.94
C GLN A 79 4.49 -4.20 13.61
N SER A 80 5.47 -4.18 12.69
CA SER A 80 5.31 -3.63 11.35
C SER A 80 4.27 -4.38 10.53
N ALA A 81 4.26 -5.72 10.62
CA ALA A 81 3.25 -6.54 9.95
C ALA A 81 1.83 -6.30 10.52
N ILE A 82 1.71 -6.14 11.84
CA ILE A 82 0.44 -5.78 12.50
C ILE A 82 -0.02 -4.40 12.05
N ALA A 83 0.88 -3.40 12.03
CA ALA A 83 0.53 -2.04 11.60
C ALA A 83 -0.03 -2.00 10.17
N LEU A 84 0.59 -2.74 9.23
CA LEU A 84 0.09 -2.90 7.87
C LEU A 84 -1.30 -3.54 7.83
N LEU A 85 -1.52 -4.60 8.62
CA LEU A 85 -2.83 -5.24 8.70
C LEU A 85 -3.88 -4.30 9.29
N SER A 86 -3.53 -3.48 10.28
CA SER A 86 -4.40 -2.46 10.87
C SER A 86 -4.90 -1.47 9.82
N TYR A 87 -4.03 -1.00 8.91
CA TYR A 87 -4.46 -0.11 7.83
C TYR A 87 -5.51 -0.76 6.93
N ALA A 88 -5.32 -2.02 6.56
CA ALA A 88 -6.27 -2.76 5.73
C ALA A 88 -7.61 -2.96 6.45
N VAL A 89 -7.60 -3.35 7.71
CA VAL A 89 -8.83 -3.53 8.50
C VAL A 89 -9.58 -2.21 8.62
N VAL A 90 -8.90 -1.12 8.99
CA VAL A 90 -9.53 0.19 9.13
C VAL A 90 -10.08 0.68 7.79
N ALA A 91 -9.35 0.51 6.67
CA ALA A 91 -9.84 0.90 5.35
C ALA A 91 -11.12 0.14 4.95
N VAL A 92 -11.19 -1.17 5.23
CA VAL A 92 -12.38 -1.99 5.00
C VAL A 92 -13.56 -1.52 5.87
N VAL A 93 -13.31 -1.25 7.16
CA VAL A 93 -14.35 -0.74 8.08
C VAL A 93 -14.88 0.60 7.63
N VAL A 94 -14.00 1.56 7.31
CA VAL A 94 -14.37 2.90 6.82
C VAL A 94 -15.24 2.81 5.57
N TYR A 95 -14.86 1.94 4.62
CA TYR A 95 -15.60 1.71 3.38
C TYR A 95 -17.00 1.15 3.64
N PHE A 96 -17.12 0.02 4.34
CA PHE A 96 -18.42 -0.65 4.54
C PHE A 96 -19.37 0.13 5.46
N LEU A 97 -18.84 0.89 6.42
CA LEU A 97 -19.65 1.72 7.30
C LEU A 97 -19.94 3.12 6.72
N ASN A 98 -19.46 3.42 5.51
CA ASN A 98 -19.69 4.69 4.82
C ASN A 98 -19.35 5.91 5.69
N TRP A 99 -18.20 5.90 6.40
CA TRP A 99 -17.76 7.03 7.23
C TRP A 99 -17.38 8.27 6.41
N GLY A 100 -17.37 8.16 5.08
CA GLY A 100 -17.21 9.25 4.14
C GLY A 100 -15.75 9.58 3.83
N ILE A 101 -15.57 10.42 2.81
CA ILE A 101 -14.26 10.69 2.19
C ILE A 101 -13.21 11.25 3.15
N LYS A 102 -13.60 12.02 4.18
CA LYS A 102 -12.63 12.54 5.17
C LYS A 102 -11.96 11.40 5.95
N ALA A 103 -12.71 10.37 6.31
CA ALA A 103 -12.18 9.19 6.98
C ALA A 103 -11.31 8.35 6.03
N GLU A 104 -11.72 8.21 4.77
CA GLU A 104 -10.97 7.50 3.73
C GLU A 104 -9.63 8.16 3.42
N LEU A 105 -9.62 9.49 3.26
CA LEU A 105 -8.40 10.26 3.07
C LEU A 105 -7.48 10.15 4.29
N THR A 106 -8.03 10.14 5.51
CA THR A 106 -7.24 9.99 6.75
C THR A 106 -6.50 8.66 6.77
N ILE A 107 -7.18 7.56 6.44
CA ILE A 107 -6.53 6.24 6.41
C ILE A 107 -5.57 6.12 5.22
N LEU A 108 -5.92 6.69 4.07
CA LEU A 108 -5.03 6.77 2.90
C LEU A 108 -3.74 7.52 3.24
N PHE A 109 -3.81 8.69 3.85
CA PHE A 109 -2.63 9.47 4.22
C PHE A 109 -1.76 8.73 5.21
N THR A 110 -2.36 8.16 6.25
CA THR A 110 -1.61 7.38 7.24
C THR A 110 -0.86 6.21 6.57
N PHE A 111 -1.54 5.50 5.67
CA PHE A 111 -0.94 4.42 4.87
C PHE A 111 0.18 4.94 3.95
N ILE A 112 -0.03 6.02 3.21
CA ILE A 112 0.96 6.57 2.27
C ILE A 112 2.19 7.09 3.03
N PHE A 113 2.03 7.78 4.15
CA PHE A 113 3.16 8.19 4.99
C PHE A 113 3.96 6.99 5.49
N PHE A 114 3.28 5.94 5.99
CA PHE A 114 3.95 4.70 6.35
C PHE A 114 4.76 4.13 5.17
N PHE A 115 4.18 4.13 3.97
CA PHE A 115 4.82 3.58 2.77
C PHE A 115 5.99 4.43 2.26
N ILE A 116 5.92 5.75 2.41
CA ILE A 116 7.03 6.68 2.15
C ILE A 116 8.20 6.36 3.09
N PHE A 117 7.95 6.33 4.40
CA PHE A 117 9.00 6.03 5.38
C PHE A 117 9.55 4.61 5.23
N SER A 118 8.71 3.65 4.87
CA SER A 118 9.13 2.30 4.49
C SER A 118 10.06 2.33 3.28
N GLY A 119 9.67 3.01 2.19
CA GLY A 119 10.50 3.18 0.99
C GLY A 119 11.85 3.82 1.31
N LEU A 120 11.87 4.89 2.11
CA LEU A 120 13.11 5.52 2.56
C LEU A 120 13.99 4.57 3.38
N ASN A 121 13.42 3.80 4.30
CA ASN A 121 14.17 2.80 5.07
C ASN A 121 14.82 1.75 4.16
N HIS A 122 14.09 1.28 3.16
CA HIS A 122 14.61 0.33 2.16
C HIS A 122 15.71 0.94 1.28
N ALA A 123 15.56 2.19 0.85
CA ALA A 123 16.60 2.91 0.11
C ALA A 123 17.87 3.10 0.95
N ILE A 124 17.72 3.53 2.21
CA ILE A 124 18.83 3.70 3.15
C ILE A 124 19.58 2.39 3.34
N ASP A 125 18.87 1.27 3.51
CA ASP A 125 19.49 -0.05 3.67
C ASP A 125 20.23 -0.50 2.39
N ALA A 126 19.68 -0.22 1.20
CA ALA A 126 20.36 -0.47 -0.07
C ALA A 126 21.67 0.32 -0.20
N PHE A 127 21.66 1.62 0.09
CA PHE A 127 22.84 2.48 -0.09
C PHE A 127 23.87 2.38 1.04
N LYS A 128 23.43 2.40 2.31
CA LYS A 128 24.36 2.42 3.46
C LYS A 128 24.86 1.04 3.86
N ARG A 129 24.07 -0.01 3.60
CA ARG A 129 24.38 -1.39 4.02
C ARG A 129 24.60 -2.34 2.85
N ASN A 130 24.65 -1.81 1.62
CA ASN A 130 24.83 -2.58 0.38
C ASN A 130 23.81 -3.71 0.21
N ASN A 131 22.61 -3.56 0.77
CA ASN A 131 21.56 -4.59 0.67
C ASN A 131 20.75 -4.40 -0.62
N TYR A 132 21.32 -4.81 -1.74
CA TYR A 132 20.75 -4.64 -3.08
C TYR A 132 19.66 -5.68 -3.44
N LYS A 133 18.99 -6.28 -2.45
CA LYS A 133 17.87 -7.18 -2.73
C LYS A 133 16.76 -6.43 -3.46
N TRP A 134 16.09 -7.13 -4.37
CA TRP A 134 15.09 -6.55 -5.27
C TRP A 134 14.05 -5.69 -4.55
N GLN A 135 13.57 -6.14 -3.40
CA GLN A 135 12.60 -5.41 -2.59
C GLN A 135 13.12 -4.06 -2.10
N ASN A 136 14.42 -3.93 -1.81
CA ASN A 136 15.00 -2.68 -1.33
C ASN A 136 15.17 -1.64 -2.43
N ILE A 137 15.41 -2.10 -3.66
CA ILE A 137 15.53 -1.24 -4.85
C ILE A 137 14.16 -0.86 -5.41
N ASN A 138 13.25 -1.82 -5.52
CA ASN A 138 11.98 -1.62 -6.19
C ASN A 138 10.97 -0.88 -5.30
N ARG A 139 11.02 -1.06 -3.97
CA ARG A 139 10.03 -0.46 -3.06
C ARG A 139 9.97 1.08 -3.13
N PRO A 140 11.09 1.83 -3.13
CA PRO A 140 11.06 3.28 -3.35
C PRO A 140 10.36 3.68 -4.66
N ILE A 141 10.63 2.94 -5.74
CA ILE A 141 10.11 3.24 -7.09
C ILE A 141 8.60 3.01 -7.14
N ILE A 142 8.11 1.85 -6.69
CA ILE A 142 6.67 1.56 -6.69
C ILE A 142 5.89 2.47 -5.74
N THR A 143 6.48 2.89 -4.61
CA THR A 143 5.87 3.88 -3.72
C THR A 143 5.69 5.20 -4.45
N LEU A 144 6.71 5.66 -5.19
CA LEU A 144 6.62 6.90 -5.97
C LEU A 144 5.55 6.80 -7.07
N MET A 145 5.50 5.68 -7.81
CA MET A 145 4.47 5.46 -8.83
C MET A 145 3.06 5.49 -8.24
N LEU A 146 2.86 4.86 -7.07
CA LEU A 146 1.57 4.89 -6.38
C LEU A 146 1.17 6.31 -5.97
N ILE A 147 2.12 7.11 -5.46
CA ILE A 147 1.88 8.51 -5.10
C ILE A 147 1.46 9.32 -6.34
N ILE A 148 2.19 9.16 -7.44
CA ILE A 148 1.86 9.85 -8.71
C ILE A 148 0.44 9.51 -9.16
N ALA A 149 0.05 8.23 -9.09
CA ALA A 149 -1.29 7.78 -9.46
C ALA A 149 -2.40 8.32 -8.54
N LEU A 150 -2.08 8.72 -7.30
CA LEU A 150 -3.05 9.22 -6.32
C LEU A 150 -3.08 10.74 -6.21
N ILE A 151 -2.04 11.47 -6.64
CA ILE A 151 -1.93 12.92 -6.47
C ILE A 151 -3.14 13.65 -7.07
N TYR A 152 -3.50 13.34 -8.31
CA TYR A 152 -4.57 14.04 -9.00
C TYR A 152 -5.95 13.86 -8.31
N PRO A 153 -6.43 12.62 -8.08
CA PRO A 153 -7.72 12.45 -7.42
C PRO A 153 -7.75 12.96 -5.99
N VAL A 154 -6.68 12.79 -5.22
CA VAL A 154 -6.59 13.35 -3.86
C VAL A 154 -6.70 14.87 -3.89
N PHE A 155 -5.93 15.54 -4.73
CA PHE A 155 -5.95 17.00 -4.82
C PHE A 155 -7.33 17.53 -5.21
N MET A 156 -7.99 16.86 -6.15
CA MET A 156 -9.31 17.27 -6.61
C MET A 156 -10.40 16.98 -5.58
N ALA A 157 -10.33 15.87 -4.84
CA ALA A 157 -11.24 15.61 -3.72
C ALA A 157 -11.06 16.64 -2.60
N LEU A 158 -9.83 17.05 -2.30
CA LEU A 158 -9.57 18.09 -1.29
C LEU A 158 -10.18 19.45 -1.68
N LYS A 159 -10.27 19.78 -2.97
CA LYS A 159 -10.93 21.00 -3.45
C LYS A 159 -12.43 21.00 -3.26
N THR A 160 -13.04 19.84 -3.09
CA THR A 160 -14.50 19.71 -2.91
C THR A 160 -14.93 19.63 -1.44
N LEU A 161 -13.98 19.69 -0.50
CA LEU A 161 -14.21 19.60 0.96
C LEU A 161 -14.17 20.96 1.64
#